data_AF-A0A9N9LYC0-F1
#
_entry.id   AF-A0A9N9LYC0-F1
#
_cell.length_a   1.000
_cell.length_b   1.000
_cell.length_c   1.000
_cell.angle_alpha   90.00
_cell.angle_beta   90.00
_cell.angle_gamma   90.00
#
_symmetry.space_group_name_H-M   'P 1'
#
loop_
_entity.id
_entity.type
_entity.pdbx_description
1 polymer ?
#
loop_
_entity_poly.entity_id
_entity_poly.type
_entity_poly.pdbx_seq_one_letter_code
_entity_poly.pdbx_strand_id
1 'polypeptide(L)'
;MTSKKGAYETTASDTDFRKKYDRAEYAQKAADREATEKAESKARYEAKLAGKKYYAPLTGEETLTQARASRLDVSQNVGKVLLMPAGAATGKRGRGAGFYCADCDLTFKDNLQWVEHENSMQHLRAIGQTGEVKRATVEDVRARIEEVWVRMEEERRADVKSLSERLEVRKMEEEKDREERRRKRRELVERQRAKKEEEVKVKKEYGEDVRVEGEHDEDDMMANMGIVGFGSSKK
;
A
#
# COMPACT_ATOMS: atom_id res chain seq x y z
N MET A 1 -31.58 -20.90 -49.19
CA MET A 1 -30.28 -21.44 -49.61
C MET A 1 -29.50 -21.83 -48.36
N THR A 2 -29.58 -23.10 -47.99
CA THR A 2 -29.05 -23.64 -46.73
C THR A 2 -27.55 -23.86 -46.88
N SER A 3 -26.75 -23.12 -46.10
CA SER A 3 -25.29 -23.25 -46.08
C SER A 3 -24.89 -24.66 -45.61
N LYS A 4 -24.21 -25.42 -46.48
CA LYS A 4 -23.63 -26.73 -46.16
C LYS A 4 -22.43 -26.52 -45.22
N LYS A 5 -22.66 -26.66 -43.92
CA LYS A 5 -21.59 -26.76 -42.93
C LYS A 5 -20.83 -28.08 -43.13
N GLY A 6 -19.50 -27.98 -43.22
CA GLY A 6 -18.60 -29.12 -43.46
C GLY A 6 -18.47 -30.01 -42.23
N ALA A 7 -18.13 -31.28 -42.46
CA ALA A 7 -18.03 -32.37 -41.47
C ALA A 7 -17.02 -32.17 -40.32
N TYR A 8 -16.32 -31.03 -40.28
CA TYR A 8 -15.32 -30.67 -39.26
C TYR A 8 -15.86 -29.75 -38.16
N GLU A 9 -17.09 -29.23 -38.26
CA GLU A 9 -17.68 -28.37 -37.23
C GLU A 9 -18.39 -29.16 -36.11
N THR A 10 -18.59 -30.47 -36.26
CA THR A 10 -19.42 -31.29 -35.35
C THR A 10 -18.64 -32.29 -34.50
N THR A 11 -17.32 -32.20 -34.43
CA THR A 11 -16.55 -32.97 -33.45
C THR A 11 -16.43 -32.16 -32.16
N ALA A 12 -17.21 -32.50 -31.15
CA ALA A 12 -17.07 -31.94 -29.80
C ALA A 12 -15.60 -32.09 -29.36
N SER A 13 -14.89 -30.96 -29.23
CA SER A 13 -13.45 -30.97 -29.05
C SER A 13 -13.08 -31.15 -27.58
N ASP A 14 -12.68 -32.37 -27.21
CA ASP A 14 -12.04 -32.76 -25.94
C ASP A 14 -10.61 -32.15 -25.79
N THR A 15 -10.49 -30.86 -26.07
CA THR A 15 -9.24 -30.08 -25.97
C THR A 15 -9.50 -28.65 -25.48
N ASP A 16 -10.70 -28.36 -24.95
CA ASP A 16 -11.08 -27.03 -24.45
C ASP A 16 -10.29 -26.58 -23.19
N PHE A 17 -9.50 -27.48 -22.58
CA PHE A 17 -8.52 -27.13 -21.54
C PHE A 17 -7.24 -26.47 -22.09
N ARG A 18 -7.02 -26.50 -23.42
CA ARG A 18 -5.85 -25.89 -24.06
C ARG A 18 -6.13 -24.43 -24.38
N LYS A 19 -5.19 -23.55 -24.04
CA LYS A 19 -5.26 -22.12 -24.32
C LYS A 19 -5.41 -21.88 -25.82
N LYS A 20 -6.64 -21.57 -26.27
CA LYS A 20 -6.93 -21.24 -27.66
C LYS A 20 -6.45 -19.80 -27.90
N TYR A 21 -5.47 -19.64 -28.78
CA TYR A 21 -5.02 -18.31 -29.21
C TYR A 21 -6.03 -17.79 -30.23
N ASP A 22 -6.82 -16.79 -29.85
CA ASP A 22 -7.71 -16.11 -30.79
C ASP A 22 -6.89 -15.24 -31.75
N ARG A 23 -6.78 -15.69 -33.01
CA ARG A 23 -6.00 -14.99 -34.04
C ARG A 23 -6.51 -13.57 -34.28
N ALA A 24 -7.81 -13.32 -34.09
CA ALA A 24 -8.38 -11.98 -34.27
C ALA A 24 -7.94 -11.03 -33.16
N GLU A 25 -8.01 -11.46 -31.89
CA GLU A 25 -7.55 -10.67 -30.74
C GLU A 25 -6.05 -10.36 -30.83
N TYR A 26 -5.23 -11.35 -31.22
CA TYR A 26 -3.79 -11.13 -31.38
C TYR A 26 -3.45 -10.23 -32.57
N ALA A 27 -4.24 -10.28 -33.66
CA ALA A 27 -4.10 -9.36 -34.79
C ALA A 27 -4.45 -7.93 -34.39
N GLN A 28 -5.52 -7.72 -33.60
CA GLN A 28 -5.87 -6.42 -33.06
C GLN A 28 -4.78 -5.88 -32.12
N LYS A 29 -4.30 -6.69 -31.16
CA LYS A 29 -3.18 -6.31 -30.29
C LYS A 29 -1.88 -6.03 -31.04
N ALA A 30 -1.64 -6.68 -32.19
CA ALA A 30 -0.51 -6.37 -33.04
C ALA A 30 -0.70 -5.03 -33.75
N ALA A 31 -1.88 -4.77 -34.30
CA ALA A 31 -2.22 -3.50 -34.94
C ALA A 31 -2.15 -2.32 -33.96
N ASP A 32 -2.63 -2.49 -32.73
CA ASP A 32 -2.56 -1.46 -31.68
C ASP A 32 -1.12 -1.13 -31.31
N ARG A 33 -0.27 -2.17 -31.13
CA ARG A 33 1.16 -1.98 -30.88
C ARG A 33 1.85 -1.26 -32.03
N GLU A 34 1.62 -1.69 -33.27
CA GLU A 34 2.17 -1.02 -34.45
C GLU A 34 1.68 0.43 -34.56
N ALA A 35 0.42 0.72 -34.22
CA ALA A 35 -0.11 2.06 -34.23
C ALA A 35 0.58 2.94 -33.17
N THR A 36 0.79 2.42 -31.96
CA THR A 36 1.54 3.13 -30.91
C THR A 36 3.00 3.37 -31.30
N GLU A 37 3.68 2.38 -31.87
CA GLU A 37 5.07 2.51 -32.34
C GLU A 37 5.20 3.51 -33.51
N LYS A 38 4.21 3.51 -34.42
CA LYS A 38 4.13 4.50 -35.52
C LYS A 38 3.87 5.91 -34.99
N ALA A 39 3.03 6.07 -33.99
CA ALA A 39 2.79 7.37 -33.34
C ALA A 39 4.06 7.86 -32.61
N GLU A 40 4.70 6.99 -31.83
CA GLU A 40 5.95 7.33 -31.13
C GLU A 40 7.10 7.64 -32.10
N SER A 41 7.23 6.89 -33.19
CA SER A 41 8.29 7.13 -34.19
C SER A 41 8.10 8.46 -34.91
N LYS A 42 6.85 8.83 -35.25
CA LYS A 42 6.53 10.17 -35.78
C LYS A 42 6.88 11.25 -34.76
N ALA A 43 6.45 11.11 -33.51
CA ALA A 43 6.76 12.08 -32.47
C ALA A 43 8.27 12.18 -32.18
N ARG A 44 9.02 11.08 -32.28
CA ARG A 44 10.50 11.07 -32.22
C ARG A 44 11.12 11.81 -33.40
N TYR A 45 10.60 11.61 -34.60
CA TYR A 45 11.07 12.27 -35.80
C TYR A 45 10.83 13.79 -35.73
N GLU A 46 9.63 14.20 -35.31
CA GLU A 46 9.28 15.61 -35.10
C GLU A 46 10.14 16.27 -34.02
N ALA A 47 10.36 15.58 -32.89
CA ALA A 47 11.27 16.07 -31.85
C ALA A 47 12.71 16.23 -32.37
N LYS A 48 13.19 15.26 -33.16
CA LYS A 48 14.52 15.32 -33.80
C LYS A 48 14.62 16.49 -34.79
N LEU A 49 13.58 16.74 -35.58
CA LEU A 49 13.51 17.86 -36.51
C LEU A 49 13.55 19.21 -35.77
N ALA A 50 12.89 19.28 -34.61
CA ALA A 50 12.93 20.41 -33.69
C ALA A 50 14.23 20.51 -32.87
N GLY A 51 15.20 19.61 -33.07
CA GLY A 51 16.47 19.57 -32.34
C GLY A 51 16.34 19.18 -30.86
N LYS A 52 15.18 18.71 -30.42
CA LYS A 52 14.90 18.32 -29.02
C LYS A 52 14.97 16.79 -28.88
N LYS A 53 15.39 16.31 -27.72
CA LYS A 53 15.28 14.88 -27.39
C LYS A 53 13.81 14.54 -27.19
N TYR A 54 13.35 13.47 -27.82
CA TYR A 54 12.01 12.93 -27.58
C TYR A 54 11.92 12.38 -26.17
N TYR A 55 10.83 12.73 -25.49
CA TYR A 55 10.44 12.14 -24.23
C TYR A 55 8.99 11.73 -24.35
N ALA A 56 8.63 10.57 -23.79
CA ALA A 56 7.24 10.16 -23.72
C ALA A 56 6.44 11.24 -22.98
N PRO A 57 5.26 11.63 -23.50
CA PRO A 57 4.41 12.61 -22.83
C PRO A 57 3.96 12.05 -21.47
N LEU A 58 4.05 12.88 -20.44
CA LEU A 58 3.61 12.55 -19.08
C LEU A 58 2.10 12.28 -19.11
N THR A 59 1.67 11.16 -18.53
CA THR A 59 0.27 10.67 -18.58
C THR A 59 -0.69 11.42 -17.64
N GLY A 60 -0.21 12.43 -16.92
CA GLY A 60 -1.02 13.30 -16.05
C GLY A 60 -1.31 12.73 -14.66
N GLU A 61 -0.99 11.46 -14.40
CA GLU A 61 -1.05 10.83 -13.06
C GLU A 61 0.24 11.03 -12.25
N GLU A 62 1.07 11.99 -12.64
CA GLU A 62 2.42 12.07 -12.13
C GLU A 62 2.49 12.62 -10.70
N THR A 63 3.40 12.03 -9.94
CA THR A 63 3.68 12.48 -8.58
C THR A 63 4.86 13.44 -8.58
N LEU A 64 4.83 14.43 -7.69
CA LEU A 64 6.00 15.29 -7.47
C LEU A 64 7.15 14.46 -6.89
N THR A 65 8.40 14.85 -7.18
CA THR A 65 9.56 14.09 -6.73
C THR A 65 9.56 14.02 -5.21
N GLN A 66 9.64 12.80 -4.66
CA GLN A 66 9.69 12.55 -3.23
C GLN A 66 11.09 12.14 -2.79
N ALA A 67 11.38 12.32 -1.49
CA ALA A 67 12.58 11.76 -0.90
C ALA A 67 12.54 10.23 -0.95
N ARG A 68 13.71 9.59 -1.13
CA ARG A 68 13.81 8.12 -1.17
C ARG A 68 13.31 7.52 0.14
N ALA A 69 12.38 6.57 0.06
CA ALA A 69 11.81 5.89 1.22
C ALA A 69 12.79 4.89 1.85
N SER A 70 13.61 4.22 1.03
CA SER A 70 14.61 3.25 1.47
C SER A 70 16.03 3.79 1.26
N ARG A 71 16.91 3.50 2.22
CA ARG A 71 18.36 3.66 1.99
C ARG A 71 18.83 2.62 0.98
N LEU A 72 19.77 3.03 0.13
CA LEU A 72 20.45 2.13 -0.80
C LEU A 72 21.33 1.15 -0.02
N ASP A 73 20.94 -0.12 0.02
CA ASP A 73 21.72 -1.15 0.71
C ASP A 73 22.78 -1.76 -0.22
N VAL A 74 23.91 -1.04 -0.34
CA VAL A 74 25.10 -1.50 -1.07
C VAL A 74 25.78 -2.68 -0.38
N SER A 75 25.56 -2.84 0.93
CA SER A 75 26.28 -3.81 1.75
C SER A 75 25.94 -5.26 1.39
N GLN A 76 24.73 -5.50 0.90
CA GLN A 76 24.26 -6.86 0.57
C GLN A 76 25.08 -7.52 -0.54
N ASN A 77 25.72 -6.74 -1.40
CA ASN A 77 26.47 -7.24 -2.55
C ASN A 77 27.97 -7.34 -2.28
N VAL A 78 28.44 -6.94 -1.09
CA VAL A 78 29.85 -7.04 -0.71
C VAL A 78 30.21 -8.50 -0.50
N GLY A 79 31.23 -8.98 -1.23
CA GLY A 79 31.75 -10.35 -1.11
C GLY A 79 30.91 -11.44 -1.79
N LYS A 80 29.79 -11.10 -2.45
CA LYS A 80 28.98 -12.06 -3.21
C LYS A 80 29.45 -12.13 -4.66
N VAL A 81 29.79 -13.34 -5.12
CA VAL A 81 30.09 -13.62 -6.53
C VAL A 81 28.85 -14.24 -7.17
N LEU A 82 28.24 -13.53 -8.13
CA LEU A 82 27.08 -14.01 -8.87
C LEU A 82 27.55 -14.53 -10.24
N LEU A 83 27.28 -15.81 -10.53
CA LEU A 83 27.45 -16.36 -11.87
C LEU A 83 26.31 -15.88 -12.77
N MET A 84 26.66 -15.25 -13.89
CA MET A 84 25.68 -14.82 -14.88
C MET A 84 25.76 -15.65 -16.16
N PRO A 85 24.60 -16.06 -16.72
CA PRO A 85 24.59 -16.73 -18.00
C PRO A 85 25.06 -15.77 -19.10
N ALA A 86 25.88 -16.28 -20.01
CA ALA A 86 26.33 -15.53 -21.17
C ALA A 86 25.11 -15.12 -22.02
N GLY A 87 24.80 -13.81 -22.03
CA GLY A 87 23.62 -13.25 -22.70
C GLY A 87 22.55 -12.65 -21.77
N ALA A 88 22.70 -12.77 -20.43
CA ALA A 88 21.75 -12.17 -19.47
C ALA A 88 21.67 -10.64 -19.56
N ALA A 89 22.74 -10.02 -20.07
CA ALA A 89 22.78 -8.60 -20.37
C ALA A 89 23.43 -8.33 -21.73
N THR A 90 22.82 -7.42 -22.48
CA THR A 90 23.41 -6.84 -23.69
C THR A 90 23.77 -5.39 -23.38
N GLY A 91 25.06 -5.16 -23.12
CA GLY A 91 25.54 -3.85 -22.65
C GLY A 91 25.02 -3.54 -21.24
N LYS A 92 24.34 -2.40 -21.09
CA LYS A 92 23.67 -2.02 -19.82
C LYS A 92 22.25 -2.59 -19.70
N ARG A 93 21.65 -3.13 -20.76
CA ARG A 93 20.27 -3.64 -20.71
C ARG A 93 20.24 -5.10 -20.29
N GLY A 94 19.27 -5.44 -19.44
CA GLY A 94 19.09 -6.80 -18.93
C GLY A 94 19.75 -7.02 -17.56
N ARG A 95 19.56 -8.21 -16.97
CA ARG A 95 20.08 -8.57 -15.64
C ARG A 95 21.57 -8.93 -15.73
N GLY A 96 22.40 -7.91 -15.85
CA GLY A 96 23.86 -7.96 -15.80
C GLY A 96 24.43 -7.76 -14.40
N ALA A 97 25.74 -7.90 -14.26
CA ALA A 97 26.42 -7.88 -12.97
C ALA A 97 26.39 -6.46 -12.39
N GLY A 98 25.88 -6.32 -11.17
CA GLY A 98 25.77 -5.05 -10.46
C GLY A 98 24.34 -4.75 -9.98
N PHE A 99 24.03 -3.47 -9.82
CA PHE A 99 22.71 -2.98 -9.44
C PHE A 99 21.79 -2.96 -10.66
N TYR A 100 20.57 -3.46 -10.48
CA TYR A 100 19.57 -3.53 -11.54
C TYR A 100 18.36 -2.65 -11.22
N CYS A 101 17.95 -1.84 -12.18
CA CYS A 101 16.72 -1.03 -12.13
C CYS A 101 15.60 -1.74 -12.88
N ALA A 102 14.51 -2.03 -12.16
CA ALA A 102 13.30 -2.65 -12.72
C ALA A 102 12.58 -1.74 -13.72
N ASP A 103 12.55 -0.44 -13.44
CA ASP A 103 11.74 0.50 -14.22
C ASP A 103 12.38 0.86 -15.56
N CYS A 104 13.72 0.86 -15.61
CA CYS A 104 14.48 1.24 -16.81
C CYS A 104 15.14 0.07 -17.53
N ASP A 105 15.08 -1.14 -16.98
CA ASP A 105 15.77 -2.34 -17.47
C ASP A 105 17.28 -2.16 -17.67
N LEU A 106 17.92 -1.35 -16.81
CA LEU A 106 19.34 -1.03 -16.86
C LEU A 106 20.10 -1.62 -15.68
N THR A 107 21.33 -2.07 -15.95
CA THR A 107 22.30 -2.49 -14.95
C THR A 107 23.51 -1.57 -14.89
N PHE A 108 23.93 -1.32 -13.66
CA PHE A 108 25.05 -0.46 -13.33
C PHE A 108 26.02 -1.21 -12.43
N LYS A 109 27.30 -1.19 -12.81
CA LYS A 109 28.38 -1.87 -12.10
C LYS A 109 28.88 -1.05 -10.90
N ASP A 110 28.76 0.27 -10.99
CA ASP A 110 29.27 1.22 -9.99
C ASP A 110 28.13 1.83 -9.17
N ASN A 111 28.38 2.05 -7.88
CA ASN A 111 27.42 2.68 -6.96
C ASN A 111 27.08 4.11 -7.38
N LEU A 112 28.07 4.89 -7.85
CA LEU A 112 27.86 6.28 -8.26
C LEU A 112 26.95 6.35 -9.48
N GLN A 113 27.22 5.51 -10.49
CA GLN A 113 26.38 5.45 -11.69
C GLN A 113 24.96 4.99 -11.35
N TRP A 114 24.80 4.09 -10.37
CA TRP A 114 23.49 3.68 -9.89
C TRP A 114 22.71 4.84 -9.24
N VAL A 115 23.35 5.61 -8.36
CA VAL A 115 22.72 6.75 -7.69
C VAL A 115 22.40 7.88 -8.68
N GLU A 116 23.29 8.13 -9.63
CA GLU A 116 23.05 9.08 -10.73
C GLU A 116 21.89 8.64 -11.62
N HIS A 117 21.77 7.34 -11.89
CA HIS A 117 20.64 6.80 -12.63
C HIS A 117 19.32 7.01 -11.89
N GLU A 118 19.24 6.67 -10.61
CA GLU A 118 18.05 6.88 -9.78
C GLU A 118 17.64 8.37 -9.74
N ASN A 119 18.60 9.29 -9.77
CA ASN A 119 18.31 10.73 -9.80
C ASN A 119 18.12 11.31 -11.21
N SER A 120 18.31 10.49 -12.25
CA SER A 120 18.22 10.98 -13.62
C SER A 120 16.77 11.22 -14.04
N MET A 121 16.55 12.26 -14.85
CA MET A 121 15.22 12.57 -15.42
C MET A 121 14.67 11.45 -16.32
N GLN A 122 15.51 10.49 -16.73
CA GLN A 122 15.08 9.32 -17.48
C GLN A 122 14.39 8.31 -16.56
N HIS A 123 14.97 8.07 -15.38
CA HIS A 123 14.41 7.16 -14.38
C HIS A 123 13.15 7.75 -13.73
N LEU A 124 13.19 9.03 -13.32
CA LEU A 124 12.04 9.69 -12.72
C LEU A 124 10.82 9.64 -13.66
N ARG A 125 11.01 9.86 -14.96
CA ARG A 125 9.93 9.72 -15.95
C ARG A 125 9.45 8.29 -16.16
N ALA A 126 10.32 7.30 -16.03
CA ALA A 126 9.89 5.90 -16.09
C ALA A 126 9.01 5.52 -14.89
N ILE A 127 9.23 6.15 -13.72
CA ILE A 127 8.41 5.98 -12.52
C ILE A 127 7.12 6.85 -12.58
N GLY A 128 7.06 7.85 -13.46
CA GLY A 128 5.97 8.84 -13.48
C GLY A 128 6.11 9.91 -12.41
N GLN A 129 7.35 10.28 -12.07
CA GLN A 129 7.67 11.41 -11.22
C GLN A 129 8.12 12.61 -12.05
N THR A 130 7.50 13.75 -11.77
CA THR A 130 7.99 15.04 -12.27
C THR A 130 9.22 15.43 -11.46
N GLY A 131 10.32 15.83 -12.11
CA GLY A 131 11.55 16.32 -11.45
C GLY A 131 11.39 17.61 -10.64
N GLU A 132 10.15 18.02 -10.36
CA GLU A 132 9.78 19.16 -9.54
C GLU A 132 9.48 18.70 -8.11
N VAL A 133 9.91 19.52 -7.15
CA VAL A 133 9.75 19.25 -5.71
C VAL A 133 8.74 20.24 -5.13
N LYS A 134 7.86 19.77 -4.23
CA LYS A 134 6.95 20.63 -3.48
C LYS A 134 7.74 21.63 -2.63
N ARG A 135 7.35 22.91 -2.66
CA ARG A 135 7.86 23.90 -1.70
C ARG A 135 7.25 23.60 -0.33
N ALA A 136 8.10 23.48 0.68
CA ALA A 136 7.67 23.22 2.05
C ALA A 136 6.98 24.45 2.66
N THR A 137 5.91 24.21 3.41
CA THR A 137 5.25 25.23 4.23
C THR A 137 5.83 25.27 5.65
N VAL A 138 5.49 26.30 6.43
CA VAL A 138 5.93 26.40 7.83
C VAL A 138 5.37 25.25 8.67
N GLU A 139 4.15 24.80 8.36
CA GLU A 139 3.49 23.68 9.04
C GLU A 139 4.22 22.37 8.75
N ASP A 140 4.60 22.12 7.49
CA ASP A 140 5.37 20.93 7.10
C ASP A 140 6.72 20.86 7.84
N VAL A 141 7.38 22.01 8.01
CA VAL A 141 8.66 22.08 8.72
C VAL A 141 8.49 21.76 10.20
N ARG A 142 7.44 22.28 10.84
CA ARG A 142 7.14 21.98 12.25
C ARG A 142 6.85 20.50 12.45
N ALA A 143 5.96 19.93 11.64
CA ALA A 143 5.64 18.51 11.68
C ALA A 143 6.91 17.65 11.50
N ARG A 144 7.78 18.03 10.55
CA ARG A 144 9.03 17.30 10.32
C ARG A 144 10.01 17.39 11.49
N ILE A 145 10.11 18.55 12.14
CA ILE A 145 10.95 18.72 13.33
C ILE A 145 10.42 17.85 14.48
N GLU A 146 9.10 17.81 14.69
CA GLU A 146 8.48 16.96 15.72
C GLU A 146 8.75 15.47 15.46
N GLU A 147 8.59 14.99 14.21
CA GLU A 147 8.93 13.61 13.83
C GLU A 147 10.40 13.28 14.12
N VAL A 148 11.31 14.17 13.75
CA VAL A 148 12.75 13.97 13.97
C VAL A 148 13.07 13.98 15.46
N TRP A 149 12.46 14.87 16.23
CA TRP A 149 12.62 14.94 17.68
C TRP A 149 12.15 13.65 18.35
N VAL A 150 10.98 13.13 17.99
CA VAL A 150 10.46 11.86 18.50
C VAL A 150 11.42 10.72 18.18
N ARG A 151 11.90 10.62 16.93
CA ARG A 151 12.88 9.59 16.55
C ARG A 151 14.17 9.68 17.36
N MET A 152 14.70 10.89 17.59
CA MET A 152 15.90 11.08 18.41
C MET A 152 15.66 10.71 19.88
N GLU A 153 14.48 11.00 20.41
CA GLU A 153 14.09 10.61 21.77
C GLU A 153 14.00 9.08 21.90
N GLU A 154 13.42 8.40 20.92
CA GLU A 154 13.37 6.94 20.86
C GLU A 154 14.75 6.31 20.76
N GLU A 155 15.63 6.82 19.89
CA GLU A 155 17.02 6.38 19.78
C GLU A 155 17.76 6.58 21.13
N ARG A 156 17.58 7.73 21.79
CA ARG A 156 18.16 8.00 23.11
C ARG A 156 17.64 7.04 24.19
N ARG A 157 16.36 6.70 24.16
CA ARG A 157 15.77 5.69 25.08
C ARG A 157 16.27 4.28 24.78
N ALA A 158 16.49 3.94 23.52
CA ALA A 158 17.05 2.65 23.12
C ALA A 158 18.53 2.51 23.53
N ASP A 159 19.27 3.62 23.52
CA ASP A 159 20.67 3.70 23.94
C ASP A 159 20.89 3.59 25.47
N VAL A 160 19.83 3.40 26.25
CA VAL A 160 19.93 3.11 27.69
C VAL A 160 20.62 1.75 27.87
N LYS A 161 21.88 1.80 28.33
CA LYS A 161 22.78 0.64 28.44
C LYS A 161 22.67 -0.10 29.77
N SER A 162 22.17 0.52 30.84
CA SER A 162 22.09 -0.12 32.16
C SER A 162 20.77 -0.88 32.36
N LEU A 163 20.83 -2.00 33.10
CA LEU A 163 19.65 -2.85 33.38
C LEU A 163 18.63 -2.15 34.28
N SER A 164 19.10 -1.35 35.24
CA SER A 164 18.27 -0.59 36.18
C SER A 164 17.41 0.45 35.46
N GLU A 165 18.03 1.25 34.59
CA GLU A 165 17.32 2.28 33.83
C GLU A 165 16.30 1.66 32.86
N ARG A 166 16.60 0.50 32.26
CA ARG A 166 15.63 -0.25 31.43
C ARG A 166 14.40 -0.72 32.22
N LEU A 167 14.59 -1.16 33.46
CA LEU A 167 13.49 -1.59 34.33
C LEU A 167 12.63 -0.40 34.77
N GLU A 168 13.24 0.75 35.01
CA GLU A 168 12.52 1.99 35.34
C GLU A 168 11.71 2.51 34.15
N VAL A 169 12.30 2.52 32.94
CA VAL A 169 11.58 2.90 31.71
C VAL A 169 10.37 1.98 31.48
N ARG A 170 10.52 0.65 31.64
CA ARG A 170 9.40 -0.29 31.53
C ARG A 170 8.31 -0.06 32.57
N LYS A 171 8.66 0.20 33.83
CA LYS A 171 7.67 0.50 34.88
C LYS A 171 6.88 1.77 34.54
N MET A 172 7.55 2.81 34.05
CA MET A 172 6.92 4.06 33.63
C MET A 172 6.00 3.85 32.42
N GLU A 173 6.37 2.98 31.47
CA GLU A 173 5.51 2.59 30.35
C GLU A 173 4.29 1.78 30.82
N GLU A 174 4.46 0.81 31.72
CA GLU A 174 3.36 0.02 32.28
C GLU A 174 2.39 0.86 33.13
N GLU A 175 2.89 1.91 33.80
CA GLU A 175 2.06 2.88 34.50
C GLU A 175 1.25 3.75 33.53
N LYS A 176 1.89 4.28 32.48
CA LYS A 176 1.18 5.02 31.42
C LYS A 176 0.13 4.16 30.74
N ASP A 177 0.42 2.91 30.42
CA ASP A 177 -0.55 1.96 29.85
C ASP A 177 -1.71 1.68 30.79
N ARG A 178 -1.45 1.57 32.10
CA ARG A 178 -2.51 1.43 33.11
C ARG A 178 -3.36 2.69 33.19
N GLU A 179 -2.77 3.87 33.11
CA GLU A 179 -3.49 5.14 33.08
C GLU A 179 -4.33 5.30 31.81
N GLU A 180 -3.79 4.94 30.65
CA GLU A 180 -4.52 4.92 29.38
C GLU A 180 -5.69 3.95 29.41
N ARG A 181 -5.49 2.74 29.96
CA ARG A 181 -6.57 1.76 30.16
C ARG A 181 -7.63 2.30 31.11
N ARG A 182 -7.23 3.04 32.15
CA ARG A 182 -8.16 3.72 33.07
C ARG A 182 -8.92 4.85 32.36
N ARG A 183 -8.26 5.65 31.52
CA ARG A 183 -8.89 6.72 30.72
C ARG A 183 -9.90 6.15 29.73
N LYS A 184 -9.51 5.13 28.94
CA LYS A 184 -10.38 4.42 28.00
C LYS A 184 -11.60 3.81 28.70
N ARG A 185 -11.42 3.23 29.90
CA ARG A 185 -12.55 2.74 30.71
C ARG A 185 -13.50 3.85 31.14
N ARG A 186 -12.99 5.02 31.55
CA ARG A 186 -13.83 6.17 31.92
C ARG A 186 -14.61 6.70 30.72
N GLU A 187 -13.94 6.88 29.57
CA GLU A 187 -14.58 7.32 28.32
C GLU A 187 -15.69 6.36 27.86
N LEU A 188 -15.48 5.04 27.97
CA LEU A 188 -16.51 4.05 27.66
C LEU A 188 -17.71 4.13 28.61
N VAL A 189 -17.48 4.33 29.90
CA VAL A 189 -18.55 4.49 30.90
C VAL A 189 -19.34 5.78 30.65
N GLU A 190 -18.66 6.90 30.36
CA GLU A 190 -19.32 8.16 30.02
C GLU A 190 -20.14 8.04 28.73
N ARG A 191 -19.61 7.39 27.69
CA ARG A 191 -20.35 7.14 26.46
C ARG A 191 -21.58 6.25 26.69
N GLN A 192 -21.50 5.27 27.58
CA GLN A 192 -22.66 4.46 27.96
C GLN A 192 -23.69 5.26 28.77
N ARG A 193 -23.25 6.16 29.66
CA ARG A 193 -24.16 7.04 30.41
C ARG A 193 -24.89 8.01 29.49
N ALA A 194 -24.19 8.64 28.56
CA ALA A 194 -24.79 9.53 27.56
C ALA A 194 -25.87 8.80 26.72
N LYS A 195 -25.60 7.58 26.27
CA LYS A 195 -26.59 6.75 25.56
C LYS A 195 -27.81 6.42 26.42
N LYS A 196 -27.62 6.08 27.70
CA LYS A 196 -28.73 5.81 28.62
C LYS A 196 -29.56 7.07 28.89
N GLU A 197 -28.94 8.24 28.98
CA GLU A 197 -29.66 9.50 29.12
C GLU A 197 -30.46 9.87 27.86
N GLU A 198 -29.93 9.59 26.66
CA GLU A 198 -30.68 9.71 25.41
C GLU A 198 -31.86 8.73 25.35
N GLU A 199 -31.66 7.46 25.73
CA GLU A 199 -32.73 6.46 25.78
C GLU A 199 -33.82 6.81 26.81
N VAL A 200 -33.45 7.38 27.97
CA VAL A 200 -34.41 7.84 28.98
C VAL A 200 -35.17 9.08 28.50
N LYS A 201 -34.53 9.99 27.76
CA LYS A 201 -35.22 11.13 27.13
C LYS A 201 -36.19 10.67 26.05
N VAL A 202 -35.77 9.74 25.19
CA VAL A 202 -36.63 9.14 24.16
C VAL A 202 -37.81 8.38 24.78
N LYS A 203 -37.58 7.61 25.85
CA LYS A 203 -38.67 6.92 26.59
C LYS A 203 -39.62 7.90 27.29
N LYS A 204 -39.12 9.05 27.77
CA LYS A 204 -39.96 10.08 28.38
C LYS A 204 -40.82 10.81 27.34
N GLU A 205 -40.31 10.99 26.12
CA GLU A 205 -41.10 11.49 24.98
C GLU A 205 -42.12 10.48 24.46
N TYR A 206 -41.86 9.17 24.61
CA TYR A 206 -42.79 8.11 24.18
C TYR A 206 -43.77 7.63 25.27
N GLY A 207 -43.63 8.10 26.51
CA GLY A 207 -44.36 7.62 27.68
C GLY A 207 -45.53 8.49 28.14
N GLU A 208 -45.90 9.54 27.39
CA GLU A 208 -47.10 10.35 27.68
C GLU A 208 -48.39 9.79 27.05
N ASP A 209 -48.33 8.65 26.34
CA ASP A 209 -49.51 7.90 25.93
C ASP A 209 -49.36 6.39 26.21
N VAL A 210 -50.41 5.83 26.82
CA VAL A 210 -50.68 4.40 27.08
C VAL A 210 -50.15 3.84 28.41
N ARG A 211 -50.98 4.04 29.44
CA ARG A 211 -51.13 3.15 30.61
C ARG A 211 -51.78 1.84 30.16
N VAL A 212 -51.04 0.72 30.19
CA VAL A 212 -51.61 -0.63 30.27
C VAL A 212 -50.83 -1.43 31.32
N GLU A 213 -51.56 -1.88 32.33
CA GLU A 213 -51.11 -2.76 33.42
C GLU A 213 -50.92 -4.18 32.88
N GLY A 214 -49.84 -4.87 33.30
CA GLY A 214 -49.72 -6.32 33.17
C GLY A 214 -48.33 -6.82 32.76
N GLU A 215 -47.75 -7.65 33.63
CA GLU A 215 -46.61 -8.56 33.39
C GLU A 215 -45.21 -7.91 33.35
N HIS A 216 -44.57 -7.92 34.52
CA HIS A 216 -43.13 -7.69 34.67
C HIS A 216 -42.47 -9.09 34.67
N ASP A 217 -41.85 -9.44 33.55
CA ASP A 217 -41.27 -10.76 33.30
C ASP A 217 -40.18 -11.13 34.33
N GLU A 218 -40.24 -12.38 34.80
CA GLU A 218 -39.36 -12.98 35.82
C GLU A 218 -37.87 -12.97 35.42
N ASP A 219 -37.57 -12.77 34.14
CA ASP A 219 -36.24 -12.73 33.56
C ASP A 219 -35.42 -11.49 34.00
N ASP A 220 -36.06 -10.34 34.23
CA ASP A 220 -35.36 -9.12 34.70
C ASP A 220 -35.01 -9.20 36.20
N MET A 221 -35.80 -9.94 36.99
CA MET A 221 -35.46 -10.24 38.38
C MET A 221 -34.31 -11.27 38.48
N MET A 222 -34.23 -12.23 37.55
CA MET A 222 -33.12 -13.19 37.48
C MET A 222 -31.80 -12.54 37.07
N ALA A 223 -31.83 -11.56 36.16
CA ALA A 223 -30.65 -10.82 35.74
C ALA A 223 -30.03 -9.95 36.87
N ASN A 224 -30.86 -9.39 37.75
CA ASN A 224 -30.41 -8.60 38.90
C ASN A 224 -29.81 -9.45 40.04
N MET A 225 -30.06 -10.76 40.07
CA MET A 225 -29.52 -11.66 41.09
C MET A 225 -28.23 -12.39 40.66
N GLY A 226 -27.66 -12.06 39.49
CA GLY A 226 -26.28 -12.43 39.13
C GLY A 226 -26.04 -13.93 38.86
N ILE A 227 -27.08 -14.72 38.58
CA ILE A 227 -26.93 -16.12 38.19
C ILE A 227 -26.85 -16.20 36.67
N VAL A 228 -25.64 -16.03 36.13
CA VAL A 228 -25.34 -16.34 34.73
C VAL A 228 -25.09 -17.86 34.65
N GLY A 229 -25.98 -18.54 33.93
CA GLY A 229 -26.06 -20.00 33.82
C GLY A 229 -24.73 -20.68 33.50
N PHE A 230 -24.35 -21.59 34.39
CA PHE A 230 -23.29 -22.57 34.18
C PHE A 230 -23.76 -23.57 33.12
N GLY A 231 -23.15 -23.53 31.94
CA GLY A 231 -23.58 -24.28 30.75
C GLY A 231 -23.77 -25.78 31.01
N SER A 232 -24.98 -26.27 30.74
CA SER A 232 -25.29 -27.69 30.67
C SER A 232 -24.60 -28.30 29.46
N SER A 233 -23.60 -29.15 29.71
CA SER A 233 -23.06 -30.07 28.71
C SER A 233 -23.96 -31.30 28.63
N LYS A 234 -24.76 -31.44 27.55
CA LYS A 234 -25.03 -32.72 26.86
C LYS A 234 -26.03 -32.58 25.69
N LYS A 235 -25.55 -33.11 24.56
CA LYS A 235 -26.18 -33.43 23.27
C LYS A 235 -26.43 -32.27 22.32
#